data_AF-A0A3C0U6V0-F1
#
_entry.id   AF-A0A3C0U6V0-F1
#
_cell.length_a   1.000
_cell.length_b   1.000
_cell.length_c   1.000
_cell.angle_alpha   90.00
_cell.angle_beta   90.00
_cell.angle_gamma   90.00
#
_symmetry.space_group_name_H-M   'P 1'
#
loop_
_entity.id
_entity.type
_entity.pdbx_description
1 polymer ?
#
loop_
_entity_poly.entity_id
_entity_poly.type
_entity_poly.pdbx_seq_one_letter_code
_entity_poly.pdbx_strand_id
1 'polypeptide(L)' 'PELRRMILEDHYDLVSGWKQKRYDPITKTLPTKLFNAATRRISKIKLNDFNCGLKAYRLEVVQNVEIYGEMHRYIP' A
#
# COMPACT_ATOMS: atom_id res chain seq x y z
N PRO A 1 -6.62 -17.07 0.34
CA PRO A 1 -5.82 -16.13 1.17
C PRO A 1 -6.71 -15.00 1.70
N GLU A 2 -6.39 -14.45 2.87
CA GLU A 2 -7.20 -13.47 3.60
C GLU A 2 -7.49 -12.19 2.78
N LEU A 3 -6.50 -11.67 2.03
CA LEU A 3 -6.70 -10.51 1.16
C LEU A 3 -7.80 -10.72 0.09
N ARG A 4 -7.92 -11.94 -0.45
CA ARG A 4 -8.98 -12.27 -1.42
C ARG A 4 -10.36 -12.24 -0.77
N ARG A 5 -10.46 -12.74 0.47
CA ARG A 5 -11.70 -12.72 1.25
C ARG A 5 -12.15 -11.28 1.49
N MET A 6 -11.20 -10.43 1.89
CA MET A 6 -11.47 -9.00 2.11
C MET A 6 -12.04 -8.29 0.88
N ILE A 7 -11.55 -8.61 -0.32
CA ILE A 7 -12.09 -8.01 -1.56
C ILE A 7 -13.47 -8.57 -1.93
N LEU A 8 -13.65 -9.90 -1.83
CA LEU A 8 -14.83 -10.58 -2.37
C LEU A 8 -16.01 -10.65 -1.40
N GLU A 9 -15.74 -10.82 -0.12
CA GLU A 9 -16.74 -11.02 0.93
C GLU A 9 -16.89 -9.77 1.80
N ASP A 10 -15.78 -9.14 2.19
CA ASP A 10 -15.81 -7.92 3.02
C ASP A 10 -15.97 -6.64 2.17
N HIS A 11 -16.09 -6.80 0.84
CA HIS A 11 -16.36 -5.74 -0.14
C HIS A 11 -15.35 -4.58 -0.15
N TYR A 12 -14.11 -4.79 0.30
CA TYR A 12 -13.06 -3.80 0.11
C TYR A 12 -12.72 -3.64 -1.36
N ASP A 13 -12.38 -2.41 -1.76
CA ASP A 13 -11.95 -2.10 -3.12
C ASP A 13 -10.45 -2.33 -3.33
N LEU A 14 -9.68 -2.19 -2.25
CA LEU A 14 -8.24 -2.31 -2.24
C LEU A 14 -7.75 -2.72 -0.85
N VAL A 15 -6.83 -3.66 -0.79
CA VAL A 15 -6.16 -4.08 0.45
C VAL A 15 -4.66 -4.20 0.20
N SER A 16 -3.86 -3.47 0.99
CA SER A 16 -2.40 -3.59 0.99
C SER A 16 -1.91 -4.23 2.28
N GLY A 17 -1.06 -5.23 2.13
CA GLY A 17 -0.31 -5.80 3.23
C GLY A 17 0.73 -4.83 3.79
N TRP A 18 1.25 -5.15 4.97
CA TRP A 18 2.41 -4.47 5.54
C TRP A 18 3.11 -5.39 6.55
N LYS A 19 4.41 -5.21 6.72
CA LYS A 19 5.17 -5.92 7.77
C LYS A 19 4.91 -5.27 9.12
N GLN A 20 4.04 -5.89 9.93
CA GLN A 20 3.73 -5.42 11.27
C GLN A 20 4.93 -5.57 12.23
N LYS A 21 5.57 -6.73 12.25
CA LYS A 21 6.84 -6.94 12.96
C LYS A 21 7.98 -6.87 11.95
N ARG A 22 8.96 -5.99 12.19
CA ARG A 22 10.18 -5.84 11.39
C ARG A 22 11.38 -6.14 12.26
N TYR A 23 12.28 -6.97 11.75
CA TYR A 23 13.60 -7.28 12.34
C TYR A 23 14.72 -6.64 11.51
N ASP A 24 14.41 -5.58 10.77
CA ASP A 24 15.34 -4.86 9.90
C ASP A 24 16.17 -3.84 10.70
N PRO A 25 17.42 -3.56 10.31
CA PRO A 25 18.25 -2.56 10.97
C PRO A 25 17.66 -1.14 10.89
N ILE A 26 18.01 -0.28 11.86
CA ILE A 26 17.51 1.11 11.96
C ILE A 26 17.79 1.90 10.68
N THR A 27 18.95 1.67 10.06
CA THR A 27 19.36 2.31 8.80
C THR A 27 18.40 2.06 7.64
N LYS A 28 17.64 0.95 7.66
CA LYS A 28 16.61 0.65 6.65
C LYS A 28 15.21 1.05 7.11
N THR A 29 14.91 0.98 8.41
CA THR A 29 13.56 1.30 8.91
C THR A 29 13.30 2.79 9.01
N LEU A 30 14.30 3.61 9.35
CA LEU A 30 14.13 5.06 9.51
C LEU A 30 13.78 5.76 8.18
N PRO A 31 14.49 5.53 7.06
CA PRO A 31 14.12 6.11 5.78
C PRO A 31 12.73 5.65 5.31
N THR A 32 12.40 4.36 5.48
CA THR A 32 11.08 3.84 5.10
C THR A 32 9.94 4.47 5.92
N LYS A 33 10.15 4.72 7.21
CA LYS A 33 9.17 5.42 8.05
C LYS A 33 8.99 6.87 7.61
N LEU A 34 10.08 7.57 7.31
CA LEU A 34 10.02 8.96 6.82
C LEU A 34 9.27 9.04 5.48
N PHE A 35 9.60 8.17 4.52
CA PHE A 35 8.91 8.10 3.24
C PHE A 35 7.41 7.86 3.43
N ASN A 36 7.03 6.83 4.19
CA ASN A 36 5.62 6.54 4.43
C ASN A 36 4.91 7.66 5.20
N ALA A 37 5.59 8.39 6.09
CA ALA A 37 5.00 9.54 6.79
C ALA A 37 4.78 10.72 5.84
N ALA A 38 5.76 11.05 5.00
CA ALA A 38 5.65 12.10 3.99
C ALA A 38 4.53 11.79 2.99
N THR A 39 4.51 10.57 2.45
CA THR A 39 3.49 10.13 1.49
C THR A 39 2.09 10.18 2.10
N ARG A 40 1.89 9.68 3.33
CA ARG A 40 0.58 9.80 4.03
C ARG A 40 0.13 11.25 4.16
N ARG A 41 1.06 12.16 4.44
CA ARG A 41 0.74 13.59 4.59
C ARG A 41 0.34 14.24 3.27
N ILE A 42 1.04 13.90 2.19
CA ILE A 42 0.79 14.46 0.86
C ILE A 42 -0.48 13.86 0.23
N SER A 43 -0.61 12.53 0.24
CA SER A 43 -1.76 11.85 -0.37
C SER A 43 -3.02 11.88 0.49
N LYS A 44 -2.91 12.20 1.79
CA LYS A 44 -3.98 12.10 2.80
C LYS A 44 -4.54 10.68 2.99
N ILE A 45 -3.88 9.67 2.41
CA ILE A 45 -4.29 8.26 2.52
C ILE A 45 -3.65 7.66 3.77
N LYS A 46 -4.47 7.01 4.60
CA LYS A 46 -4.01 6.26 5.77
C LYS A 46 -3.58 4.84 5.38
N LEU A 47 -2.36 4.70 4.87
CA LEU A 47 -1.78 3.40 4.52
C LEU A 47 -0.51 3.11 5.31
N ASN A 48 -0.35 1.86 5.77
CA ASN A 48 0.79 1.46 6.62
C ASN A 48 2.13 1.34 5.87
N ASP A 49 2.10 0.86 4.63
CA ASP A 49 3.29 0.76 3.78
C ASP A 49 2.92 0.87 2.31
N PHE A 50 3.27 1.99 1.69
CA PHE A 50 3.03 2.22 0.26
C PHE A 50 3.86 1.28 -0.62
N ASN A 51 5.05 0.86 -0.16
CA ASN A 51 5.97 0.06 -0.95
C ASN A 51 5.74 -1.46 -0.82
N CYS A 52 4.70 -1.91 -0.11
CA CYS A 52 4.44 -3.33 0.03
C CYS A 52 3.95 -3.93 -1.30
N GLY A 53 4.64 -4.96 -1.82
CA GLY A 53 4.24 -5.63 -3.06
C GLY A 53 3.06 -6.61 -2.90
N LEU A 54 2.65 -6.94 -1.67
CA LEU A 54 1.51 -7.81 -1.42
C LEU A 54 0.23 -6.97 -1.32
N LYS A 55 -0.52 -6.89 -2.41
CA LYS A 55 -1.75 -6.12 -2.51
C LYS A 55 -2.83 -6.89 -3.27
N ALA A 56 -4.09 -6.58 -3.00
CA ALA A 56 -5.24 -7.09 -3.71
C ALA A 56 -6.17 -5.93 -4.07
N TYR A 57 -6.73 -5.99 -5.28
CA TYR A 57 -7.58 -4.93 -5.84
C TYR A 57 -8.82 -5.54 -6.46
N ARG A 58 -9.93 -4.81 -6.42
CA ARG A 58 -11.07 -5.04 -7.32
C ARG A 58 -10.66 -4.66 -8.75
N LEU A 59 -11.14 -5.41 -9.74
CA LEU A 59 -10.80 -5.17 -11.15
C LEU A 59 -11.14 -3.74 -11.59
N GLU A 60 -12.31 -3.24 -11.19
CA GLU A 60 -12.79 -1.88 -11.47
C GLU A 60 -11.80 -0.81 -10.98
N VAL A 61 -11.18 -1.00 -9.81
CA VAL A 61 -10.20 -0.06 -9.27
C VAL A 61 -8.96 -0.02 -10.17
N VAL A 62 -8.43 -1.19 -10.55
CA VAL A 62 -7.24 -1.27 -11.41
C VAL A 62 -7.48 -0.60 -12.77
N GLN A 63 -8.70 -0.71 -13.31
CA GLN A 63 -9.07 -0.10 -14.58
C GLN A 63 -9.17 1.43 -14.53
N ASN A 64 -9.39 2.02 -13.34
CA ASN A 64 -9.54 3.46 -13.15
C ASN A 64 -8.27 4.14 -12.59
N VAL A 65 -7.20 3.38 -12.32
CA VAL A 65 -5.93 3.93 -11.84
C VAL A 65 -5.06 4.28 -13.04
N GLU A 66 -4.92 5.57 -13.33
CA GLU A 66 -3.93 6.06 -14.30
C GLU A 66 -2.53 6.03 -13.71
N ILE A 67 -1.65 5.20 -14.30
CA ILE A 67 -0.25 5.12 -13.92
C ILE A 67 0.54 6.09 -14.79
N TYR A 68 0.91 7.24 -14.23
CA TYR A 68 1.77 8.21 -14.91
C TYR A 68 3.24 8.03 -14.50
N GLY A 69 4.11 7.68 -15.44
CA GLY A 69 5.56 7.55 -15.22
C GLY A 69 5.93 6.62 -14.06
N GLU A 70 6.79 7.08 -13.14
CA GLU A 70 7.27 6.31 -11.97
C GLU A 70 6.30 6.33 -10.76
N MET A 71 5.06 6.76 -10.94
CA MET A 71 4.08 6.92 -9.85
C MET A 71 3.48 5.60 -9.33
N HIS A 72 3.89 4.45 -9.88
CA HIS A 72 3.43 3.12 -9.46
C HIS A 72 3.59 2.86 -7.95
N ARG A 73 4.55 3.54 -7.28
CA ARG A 73 4.79 3.42 -5.83
C ARG A 73 3.78 4.18 -4.96
N TYR A 74 2.96 5.03 -5.55
CA TYR A 74 1.93 5.79 -4.85
C TYR A 74 0.55 5.17 -4.99
N ILE A 75 0.42 4.10 -5.77
CA ILE A 75 -0.78 3.29 -5.84
C ILE A 75 -0.90 2.56 -4.49
N PRO A 76 -1.97 2.83 -3.72
CA PRO A 76 -2.15 2.24 -2.41
C PRO A 76 -2.16 0.72 -2.44
#